data_AF-A0A0B8P582-F1
#
_entry.id   AF-A0A0B8P582-F1
#
_cell.length_a   1.000
_cell.length_b   1.000
_cell.length_c   1.000
_cell.angle_alpha   90.00
_cell.angle_beta   90.00
_cell.angle_gamma   90.00
#
_symmetry.space_group_name_H-M   'P 1'
#
loop_
_entity.id
_entity.type
_entity.pdbx_description
1 polymer ?
#
loop_
_entity_poly.entity_id
_entity_poly.type
_entity_poly.pdbx_seq_one_letter_code
_entity_poly.pdbx_strand_id
1 'polypeptide(L)'
;MTGLSRAGKTAFITSFVNQLISSATDDNLPLLDVAEQGRLLGARRVPQKSLLTPRFNLDASIEALSSEPPTWPEPTRDVSEIRLAIKYQPKSRARKLLSSSSTLYLDLVDYPGEWLLDLPMLEMDYATWSESQIRRLEQIALPEAKEWLGRVVDLSLNQEQDDKLVNQSLENTLSCFSF
;
A
#
# COMPACT_ATOMS: atom_id res chain seq x y z
N MET A 1 4.58 -1.55 4.60
CA MET A 1 4.56 -2.46 3.45
C MET A 1 4.19 -1.66 2.24
N THR A 2 4.98 -1.77 1.18
CA THR A 2 4.75 -1.02 -0.06
C THR A 2 5.30 -1.80 -1.25
N GLY A 3 5.06 -1.30 -2.45
CA GLY A 3 5.27 -1.95 -3.73
C GLY A 3 4.26 -1.42 -4.74
N LEU A 4 4.54 -1.58 -6.04
CA LEU A 4 3.62 -1.16 -7.09
C LEU A 4 2.25 -1.82 -6.96
N SER A 5 1.26 -1.26 -7.64
CA SER A 5 -0.08 -1.81 -7.75
C SER A 5 -0.01 -3.26 -8.20
N ARG A 6 -0.87 -4.09 -7.62
CA ARG A 6 -0.94 -5.55 -7.86
C ARG A 6 0.35 -6.34 -7.51
N ALA A 7 1.31 -5.76 -6.77
CA ALA A 7 2.48 -6.49 -6.26
C ALA A 7 2.17 -7.50 -5.12
N GLY A 8 0.90 -7.70 -4.76
CA GLY A 8 0.48 -8.68 -3.75
C GLY A 8 0.55 -8.22 -2.29
N LYS A 9 0.65 -6.91 -2.03
CA LYS A 9 0.73 -6.33 -0.67
C LYS A 9 -0.41 -6.79 0.26
N THR A 10 -1.65 -6.68 -0.21
CA THR A 10 -2.86 -7.05 0.55
C THR A 10 -2.88 -8.54 0.87
N ALA A 11 -2.57 -9.40 -0.11
CA ALA A 11 -2.48 -10.84 0.07
C ALA A 11 -1.37 -11.23 1.06
N PHE A 12 -0.20 -10.58 0.97
CA PHE A 12 0.90 -10.78 1.90
C PHE A 12 0.50 -10.43 3.34
N ILE A 13 -0.05 -9.24 3.56
CA ILE A 13 -0.44 -8.79 4.91
C ILE A 13 -1.52 -9.71 5.48
N THR A 14 -2.51 -10.08 4.66
CA THR A 14 -3.58 -11.00 5.07
C THR A 14 -3.00 -12.33 5.55
N SER A 15 -2.16 -12.97 4.74
CA SER A 15 -1.53 -14.26 5.09
C SER A 15 -0.64 -14.14 6.33
N PHE A 16 0.20 -13.10 6.38
CA PHE A 16 1.12 -12.87 7.50
C PHE A 16 0.37 -12.65 8.83
N VAL A 17 -0.65 -11.79 8.81
CA VAL A 17 -1.47 -11.53 10.00
C VAL A 17 -2.26 -12.78 10.41
N ASN A 18 -2.84 -13.49 9.44
CA ASN A 18 -3.59 -14.72 9.70
C ASN A 18 -2.71 -15.78 10.39
N GLN A 19 -1.50 -16.04 9.87
CA GLN A 19 -0.57 -17.00 10.47
C GLN A 19 -0.15 -16.60 11.90
N LEU A 20 0.08 -15.31 12.16
CA LEU A 20 0.43 -14.86 13.51
C LEU A 20 -0.73 -15.01 14.50
N ILE A 21 -1.96 -14.76 14.08
CA ILE A 21 -3.15 -14.91 14.95
C ILE A 21 -3.42 -16.39 15.22
N SER A 22 -3.27 -17.25 14.21
CA SER A 22 -3.46 -18.70 14.34
C SER A 22 -2.29 -19.42 15.03
N SER A 23 -1.19 -18.72 15.35
CA SER A 23 0.02 -19.34 15.91
C SER A 23 -0.17 -19.94 17.32
N ALA A 24 -1.31 -19.71 17.98
CA ALA A 24 -1.63 -20.29 19.27
C ALA A 24 -2.31 -21.66 19.16
N THR A 25 -2.89 -21.97 18.00
CA THR A 25 -3.57 -23.24 17.70
C THR A 25 -2.78 -24.12 16.74
N ASP A 26 -1.95 -23.50 15.90
CA ASP A 26 -1.28 -24.15 14.78
C ASP A 26 0.24 -24.06 14.93
N ASP A 27 0.95 -25.19 14.93
CA ASP A 27 2.43 -25.27 14.96
C ASP A 27 3.05 -25.04 13.55
N ASN A 28 2.59 -23.98 12.87
CA ASN A 28 2.84 -23.78 11.43
C ASN A 28 3.90 -22.70 11.10
N LEU A 29 4.75 -22.32 12.07
CA LEU A 29 5.79 -21.29 11.88
C LEU A 29 7.22 -21.78 12.20
N PRO A 30 7.72 -22.85 11.55
CA PRO A 30 9.00 -23.47 11.88
C PRO A 30 10.22 -22.58 11.60
N LEU A 31 10.09 -21.61 10.70
CA LEU A 31 11.16 -20.65 10.38
C LEU A 31 11.16 -19.42 11.29
N LEU A 32 10.20 -19.32 12.21
CA LEU A 32 10.13 -18.23 13.18
C LEU A 32 10.71 -18.70 14.52
N ASP A 33 11.96 -18.35 14.81
CA ASP A 33 12.71 -18.73 16.02
C ASP A 33 11.93 -18.68 17.35
N VAL A 34 11.01 -17.73 17.50
CA VAL A 34 10.20 -17.61 18.73
C VAL A 34 9.09 -18.65 18.79
N ALA A 35 8.50 -19.01 17.65
CA ALA A 35 7.53 -20.09 17.54
C ALA A 35 8.21 -21.46 17.63
N GLU A 36 9.30 -21.67 16.88
CA GLU A 36 10.08 -22.91 16.85
C GLU A 36 10.57 -23.34 18.26
N GLN A 37 10.93 -22.37 19.11
CA GLN A 37 11.36 -22.64 20.49
C GLN A 37 10.19 -22.77 21.50
N GLY A 38 8.93 -22.81 21.04
CA GLY A 38 7.74 -22.85 21.89
C GLY A 38 7.57 -21.61 22.78
N ARG A 39 8.18 -20.48 22.40
CA ARG A 39 8.16 -19.24 23.18
C ARG A 39 7.10 -18.25 22.72
N LEU A 40 6.49 -18.47 21.55
CA LEU A 40 5.38 -17.66 21.06
C LEU A 40 4.10 -18.08 21.78
N LEU A 41 3.48 -17.16 22.52
CA LEU A 41 2.27 -17.45 23.29
C LEU A 41 0.98 -17.11 22.53
N GLY A 42 1.10 -16.41 21.40
CA GLY A 42 -0.01 -16.04 20.53
C GLY A 42 0.01 -14.56 20.13
N ALA A 43 -0.77 -14.22 19.11
CA ALA A 43 -1.01 -12.86 18.68
C ALA A 43 -2.49 -12.53 18.61
N ARG A 44 -2.83 -11.25 18.76
CA ARG A 44 -4.21 -10.75 18.57
C ARG A 44 -4.21 -9.36 17.96
N ARG A 45 -5.28 -9.05 17.24
CA ARG A 45 -5.58 -7.69 16.79
C ARG A 45 -5.82 -6.79 17.99
N VAL A 46 -5.31 -5.56 17.93
CA VAL A 46 -5.59 -4.51 18.91
C VAL A 46 -5.90 -3.19 18.19
N PRO A 47 -6.56 -2.22 18.84
CA PRO A 47 -6.82 -0.92 18.22
C PRO A 47 -5.54 -0.23 17.75
N GLN A 48 -5.62 0.37 16.55
CA GLN A 48 -4.58 1.22 15.98
C GLN A 48 -4.36 2.49 16.80
N LYS A 49 -3.18 3.11 16.66
CA LYS A 49 -2.83 4.36 17.37
C LYS A 49 -3.54 5.57 16.76
N SER A 50 -3.53 5.65 15.43
CA SER A 50 -4.09 6.77 14.67
C SER A 50 -5.55 6.50 14.32
N LEU A 51 -6.43 7.45 14.60
CA LEU A 51 -7.82 7.40 14.12
C LEU A 51 -7.97 8.02 12.72
N LEU A 52 -6.92 8.67 12.20
CA LEU A 52 -6.92 9.32 10.88
C LEU A 52 -6.62 8.32 9.75
N THR A 53 -5.97 7.20 10.07
CA THR A 53 -5.62 6.18 9.10
C THR A 53 -6.71 5.10 9.10
N PRO A 54 -7.27 4.75 7.93
CA PRO A 54 -8.19 3.63 7.81
C PRO A 54 -7.60 2.32 8.32
N ARG A 55 -8.44 1.44 8.88
CA ARG A 55 -8.02 0.10 9.30
C ARG A 55 -7.87 -0.80 8.10
N PHE A 56 -6.83 -1.63 8.09
CA PHE A 56 -6.71 -2.72 7.12
C PHE A 56 -7.85 -3.73 7.34
N ASN A 57 -8.61 -4.03 6.28
CA ASN A 57 -9.78 -4.89 6.36
C ASN A 57 -9.40 -6.37 6.22
N LEU A 58 -8.85 -6.92 7.30
CA LEU A 58 -8.47 -8.33 7.37
C LEU A 58 -9.67 -9.25 7.18
N ASP A 59 -10.81 -8.93 7.77
CA ASP A 59 -11.99 -9.81 7.74
C ASP A 59 -12.53 -9.95 6.31
N ALA A 60 -12.68 -8.84 5.57
CA ALA A 60 -13.07 -8.90 4.15
C ALA A 60 -12.01 -9.61 3.28
N SER A 61 -10.73 -9.47 3.62
CA SER A 61 -9.67 -10.17 2.87
C SER A 61 -9.73 -11.69 3.08
N ILE A 62 -10.01 -12.14 4.30
CA ILE A 62 -10.23 -13.57 4.61
C ILE A 62 -11.51 -14.07 3.95
N GLU A 63 -12.58 -13.27 3.98
CA GLU A 63 -13.85 -13.59 3.32
C GLU A 63 -13.68 -13.79 1.82
N ALA A 64 -12.98 -12.89 1.13
CA ALA A 64 -12.67 -13.02 -0.29
C ALA A 64 -11.89 -14.31 -0.60
N LEU A 65 -10.90 -14.64 0.23
CA LEU A 65 -10.11 -15.86 0.07
C LEU A 65 -10.90 -17.15 0.41
N SER A 66 -11.96 -17.05 1.20
CA SER A 66 -12.80 -18.17 1.64
C SER A 66 -14.09 -18.30 0.84
N SER A 67 -14.33 -17.44 -0.15
CA SER A 67 -15.54 -17.46 -0.98
C SER A 67 -15.58 -18.66 -1.93
N GLU A 68 -16.74 -18.95 -2.49
CA GLU A 68 -16.93 -19.99 -3.51
C GLU A 68 -17.49 -19.36 -4.81
N PRO A 69 -16.67 -19.18 -5.88
CA PRO A 69 -15.23 -19.48 -5.95
C PRO A 69 -14.37 -18.49 -5.15
N PRO A 70 -13.15 -18.87 -4.72
CA PRO A 70 -12.26 -17.97 -3.98
C PRO A 70 -11.77 -16.84 -4.88
N THR A 71 -11.66 -15.65 -4.32
CA THR A 71 -11.20 -14.44 -5.01
C THR A 71 -10.06 -13.77 -4.27
N TRP A 72 -9.21 -13.04 -5.01
CA TRP A 72 -8.17 -12.25 -4.37
C TRP A 72 -8.79 -11.02 -3.68
N PRO A 73 -8.29 -10.63 -2.49
CA PRO A 73 -8.73 -9.41 -1.83
C PRO A 73 -8.53 -8.19 -2.71
N GLU A 74 -9.45 -7.22 -2.59
CA GLU A 74 -9.36 -5.94 -3.29
C GLU A 74 -8.02 -5.24 -3.01
N PRO A 75 -7.32 -4.76 -4.05
CA PRO A 75 -6.09 -4.01 -3.86
C PRO A 75 -6.31 -2.75 -3.02
N THR A 76 -5.37 -2.49 -2.14
CA THR A 76 -5.31 -1.28 -1.33
C THR A 76 -5.20 -0.03 -2.22
N ARG A 77 -6.22 0.83 -2.20
CA ARG A 77 -6.26 2.10 -2.95
C ARG A 77 -5.68 3.28 -2.16
N ASP A 78 -5.74 3.20 -0.84
CA ASP A 78 -5.31 4.22 0.10
C ASP A 78 -4.51 3.61 1.27
N VAL A 79 -3.82 4.45 2.03
CA VAL A 79 -3.10 3.99 3.22
C VAL A 79 -4.03 3.28 4.22
N SER A 80 -3.59 2.15 4.77
CA SER A 80 -4.30 1.44 5.84
C SER A 80 -3.35 0.84 6.88
N GLU A 81 -3.82 0.68 8.13
CA GLU A 81 -3.02 0.16 9.24
C GLU A 81 -3.70 -1.03 9.91
N ILE A 82 -2.90 -2.02 10.35
CA ILE A 82 -3.31 -3.02 11.34
C ILE A 82 -2.26 -3.16 12.42
N ARG A 83 -2.74 -3.26 13.67
CA ARG A 83 -1.90 -3.49 14.83
C ARG A 83 -2.13 -4.85 15.44
N LEU A 84 -1.04 -5.53 15.74
CA LEU A 84 -1.02 -6.78 16.50
C LEU A 84 -0.32 -6.59 17.84
N ALA A 85 -0.84 -7.27 18.86
CA ALA A 85 -0.14 -7.53 20.11
C ALA A 85 0.32 -9.00 20.12
N ILE A 86 1.63 -9.21 20.06
CA ILE A 86 2.26 -10.53 20.00
C ILE A 86 2.87 -10.83 21.36
N LYS A 87 2.32 -11.81 22.06
CA LYS A 87 2.79 -12.21 23.40
C LYS A 87 3.81 -13.34 23.26
N TYR A 88 4.94 -13.23 23.97
CA TYR A 88 6.02 -14.22 23.90
C TYR A 88 6.80 -14.33 25.21
N GLN A 89 7.55 -15.42 25.37
CA GLN A 89 8.50 -15.62 26.46
C GLN A 89 9.90 -15.13 26.07
N PRO A 90 10.50 -14.16 26.79
CA PRO A 90 11.85 -13.66 26.49
C PRO A 90 12.94 -14.73 26.67
N LYS A 91 14.01 -14.69 25.86
CA LYS A 91 15.19 -15.56 26.06
C LYS A 91 15.99 -15.21 27.33
N SER A 92 16.08 -13.91 27.67
CA SER A 92 16.94 -13.43 28.76
C SER A 92 16.44 -13.88 30.14
N ARG A 93 17.30 -14.57 30.90
CA ARG A 93 17.03 -15.01 32.28
C ARG A 93 16.68 -13.85 33.21
N ALA A 94 17.34 -12.70 33.05
CA ALA A 94 17.06 -11.49 33.84
C ALA A 94 15.65 -10.93 33.56
N ARG A 95 15.19 -10.96 32.30
CA ARG A 95 13.83 -10.54 31.94
C ARG A 95 12.76 -11.54 32.42
N LYS A 96 13.06 -12.84 32.40
CA LYS A 96 12.16 -13.89 32.92
C LYS A 96 11.89 -13.74 34.43
N LEU A 97 12.87 -13.26 35.20
CA LEU A 97 12.73 -13.01 36.64
C LEU A 97 11.75 -11.86 36.98
N LEU A 98 11.60 -10.89 36.07
CA LEU A 98 10.70 -9.74 36.25
C LEU A 98 9.29 -9.99 35.68
N SER A 99 9.20 -10.72 34.56
CA SER A 99 7.92 -11.12 33.96
C SER A 99 8.10 -12.41 33.16
N SER A 100 7.15 -13.33 33.32
CA SER A 100 7.12 -14.60 32.57
C SER A 100 6.83 -14.40 31.07
N SER A 101 6.36 -13.22 30.66
CA SER A 101 6.05 -12.90 29.26
C SER A 101 6.25 -11.43 28.91
N SER A 102 6.39 -11.14 27.63
CA SER A 102 6.47 -9.78 27.06
C SER A 102 5.54 -9.66 25.87
N THR A 103 5.16 -8.42 25.53
CA THR A 103 4.31 -8.13 24.38
C THR A 103 5.05 -7.25 23.39
N LEU A 104 5.16 -7.70 22.15
CA LEU A 104 5.57 -6.89 21.01
C LEU A 104 4.32 -6.32 20.36
N TYR A 105 4.26 -5.00 20.22
CA TYR A 105 3.25 -4.34 19.41
C TYR A 105 3.81 -4.14 18.00
N LEU A 106 3.18 -4.76 17.02
CA LEU A 106 3.55 -4.69 15.61
C LEU A 106 2.52 -3.86 14.85
N ASP A 107 2.98 -2.77 14.26
CA ASP A 107 2.20 -1.89 13.39
C ASP A 107 2.54 -2.19 11.94
N LEU A 108 1.57 -2.67 11.17
CA LEU A 108 1.70 -2.89 9.73
C LEU A 108 0.91 -1.80 9.02
N VAL A 109 1.61 -0.96 8.27
CA VAL A 109 1.01 0.08 7.43
C VAL A 109 1.15 -0.34 5.98
N ASP A 110 0.04 -0.43 5.24
CA ASP A 110 -0.01 -0.67 3.79
C ASP A 110 -0.27 0.65 3.07
N TYR A 111 0.51 0.97 2.05
CA TYR A 111 0.33 2.18 1.25
C TYR A 111 0.76 1.96 -0.21
N PRO A 112 0.19 2.70 -1.17
CA PRO A 112 0.58 2.62 -2.59
C PRO A 112 2.06 2.96 -2.79
N GLY A 113 2.81 2.12 -3.51
CA GLY A 113 4.23 2.36 -3.77
C GLY A 113 4.47 3.46 -4.80
N GLU A 114 3.46 3.75 -5.61
CA GLU A 114 3.41 4.84 -6.59
C GLU A 114 3.68 6.19 -5.93
N TRP A 115 3.28 6.37 -4.66
CA TRP A 115 3.56 7.61 -3.91
C TRP A 115 5.05 7.89 -3.76
N LEU A 116 5.91 6.86 -3.84
CA LEU A 116 7.36 7.04 -3.80
C LEU A 116 7.91 7.58 -5.12
N LEU A 117 7.16 7.48 -6.23
CA LEU A 117 7.58 7.99 -7.54
C LEU A 117 7.53 9.52 -7.60
N ASP A 118 6.76 10.15 -6.72
CA ASP A 118 6.64 11.61 -6.62
C ASP A 118 7.73 12.24 -5.76
N LEU A 119 8.55 11.44 -5.05
CA LEU A 119 9.63 11.96 -4.19
C LEU A 119 10.59 12.94 -4.89
N PRO A 120 11.01 12.73 -6.16
CA PRO A 120 11.86 13.68 -6.87
C PRO A 120 11.22 15.07 -7.04
N MET A 121 9.89 15.18 -6.98
CA MET A 121 9.19 16.47 -7.09
C MET A 121 9.51 17.41 -5.92
N LEU A 122 9.98 16.89 -4.78
CA LEU A 122 10.41 17.72 -3.65
C LEU A 122 11.63 18.61 -3.98
N GLU A 123 12.39 18.24 -5.02
CA GLU A 123 13.62 18.91 -5.43
C GLU A 123 13.48 19.65 -6.77
N MET A 124 12.26 19.70 -7.33
CA MET A 124 12.00 20.27 -8.65
C MET A 124 10.94 21.37 -8.57
N ASP A 125 11.13 22.42 -9.35
CA ASP A 125 10.02 23.34 -9.64
C ASP A 125 9.08 22.74 -10.70
N TYR A 126 7.90 23.36 -10.83
CA TYR A 126 6.87 22.91 -11.77
C TYR A 126 7.40 22.85 -13.22
N ALA A 127 8.22 23.82 -13.64
CA ALA A 127 8.75 23.89 -15.00
C ALA A 127 9.67 22.71 -15.31
N THR A 128 10.60 22.42 -14.40
CA THR A 128 11.53 21.30 -14.49
C THR A 128 10.81 19.96 -14.52
N TRP A 129 9.83 19.76 -13.63
CA TRP A 129 9.02 18.56 -13.63
C TRP A 129 8.24 18.40 -14.94
N SER A 130 7.60 19.46 -15.43
CA SER A 130 6.80 19.44 -16.66
C SER A 130 7.62 19.07 -17.89
N GLU A 131 8.81 19.67 -18.06
CA GLU A 131 9.72 19.33 -19.16
C GLU A 131 10.15 17.85 -19.10
N SER A 132 10.37 17.32 -17.90
CA SER A 132 10.71 15.90 -17.70
C SER A 132 9.56 14.96 -18.11
N GLN A 133 8.31 15.32 -17.84
CA GLN A 133 7.15 14.51 -18.21
C GLN A 133 6.88 14.55 -19.71
N ILE A 134 7.01 15.72 -20.35
CA ILE A 134 6.90 15.85 -21.82
C ILE A 134 7.93 14.95 -22.51
N ARG A 135 9.21 15.01 -22.08
CA ARG A 135 10.27 14.14 -22.62
C ARG A 135 9.96 12.64 -22.45
N ARG A 136 9.33 12.25 -21.33
CA ARG A 136 8.90 10.85 -21.13
C ARG A 136 7.75 10.47 -22.07
N LEU A 137 6.76 11.35 -22.25
CA LEU A 137 5.63 11.10 -23.14
C LEU A 137 6.06 10.99 -24.61
N GLU A 138 7.03 11.77 -25.05
CA GLU A 138 7.60 11.66 -26.41
C GLU A 138 8.24 10.28 -26.68
N GLN A 139 8.72 9.61 -25.64
CA GLN A 139 9.31 8.27 -25.74
C GLN A 139 8.26 7.15 -25.70
N ILE A 140 7.04 7.45 -25.27
CA ILE A 140 5.96 6.47 -25.16
C ILE A 140 5.28 6.32 -26.52
N ALA A 141 5.30 5.11 -27.07
CA ALA A 141 4.69 4.79 -28.37
C ALA A 141 3.17 4.56 -28.29
N LEU A 142 2.46 5.36 -27.50
CA LEU A 142 1.00 5.34 -27.41
C LEU A 142 0.40 6.42 -28.33
N PRO A 143 -0.52 6.08 -29.25
CA PRO A 143 -1.19 7.05 -30.13
C PRO A 143 -1.80 8.24 -29.38
N GLU A 144 -2.39 7.98 -28.21
CA GLU A 144 -3.04 8.96 -27.34
C GLU A 144 -2.04 9.97 -26.77
N ALA A 145 -0.83 9.51 -26.43
CA ALA A 145 0.24 10.40 -25.98
C ALA A 145 0.68 11.36 -27.09
N LYS A 146 0.76 10.88 -28.33
CA LYS A 146 1.12 11.71 -29.49
C LYS A 146 0.04 12.73 -29.81
N GLU A 147 -1.23 12.31 -29.79
CA GLU A 147 -2.37 13.20 -30.02
C GLU A 147 -2.41 14.31 -28.96
N TRP A 148 -2.22 13.94 -27.69
CA TRP A 148 -2.19 14.90 -26.59
C TRP A 148 -1.03 15.90 -26.73
N LEU A 149 0.20 15.42 -27.00
CA LEU A 149 1.36 16.29 -27.21
C LEU A 149 1.14 17.29 -28.36
N GLY A 150 0.48 16.86 -29.44
CA GLY A 150 0.10 17.74 -30.54
C GLY A 150 -0.82 18.88 -30.10
N ARG A 151 -1.84 18.58 -29.29
CA ARG A 151 -2.77 19.60 -28.76
C ARG A 151 -2.09 20.57 -27.80
N VAL A 152 -1.15 20.09 -26.99
CA VAL A 152 -0.42 20.94 -26.02
C VAL A 152 0.42 22.01 -26.73
N VAL A 153 1.02 21.68 -27.88
CA VAL A 153 1.79 22.64 -28.68
C VAL A 153 0.91 23.77 -29.22
N ASP A 154 -0.36 23.49 -29.50
CA ASP A 154 -1.33 24.46 -30.05
C ASP A 154 -1.98 25.35 -28.95
N LEU A 155 -1.74 25.07 -27.67
CA LEU A 155 -2.30 25.86 -26.57
C LEU A 155 -1.53 27.19 -26.40
N SER A 156 -2.16 28.29 -26.78
CA SER A 156 -1.69 29.63 -26.46
C SER A 156 -2.01 29.99 -25.00
N LEU A 157 -0.97 30.14 -24.17
CA LEU A 157 -1.07 30.47 -22.74
C LEU A 157 -1.33 31.97 -22.45
N ASN A 158 -1.34 32.81 -23.48
CA ASN A 158 -1.44 34.27 -23.36
C ASN A 158 -2.84 34.82 -23.68
N GLN A 159 -3.85 33.95 -23.81
CA GLN A 159 -5.25 34.33 -23.94
C GLN A 159 -6.01 33.95 -22.68
N GLU A 160 -7.00 34.75 -22.30
CA GLU A 160 -7.94 34.42 -21.22
C GLU A 160 -8.65 33.11 -21.62
N GLN A 161 -8.20 31.98 -21.06
CA GLN A 161 -8.75 30.69 -21.40
C GLN A 161 -10.06 30.49 -20.65
N ASP A 162 -11.14 30.20 -21.38
CA ASP A 162 -12.41 29.78 -20.79
C ASP A 162 -12.18 28.43 -20.09
N ASP A 163 -12.28 28.40 -18.76
CA ASP A 163 -12.11 27.20 -17.92
C ASP A 163 -12.93 26.00 -18.46
N LYS A 164 -14.03 26.24 -19.18
CA LYS A 164 -14.81 25.18 -19.83
C LYS A 164 -14.09 24.49 -20.98
N LEU A 165 -13.31 25.21 -21.78
CA LEU A 165 -12.55 24.65 -22.91
C LEU A 165 -11.35 23.83 -22.41
N VAL A 166 -10.69 24.30 -21.36
CA VAL A 166 -9.61 23.56 -20.70
C VAL A 166 -10.16 22.26 -20.10
N ASN A 167 -11.27 22.33 -19.36
CA ASN A 167 -11.89 21.15 -18.76
C ASN A 167 -12.42 20.15 -19.81
N GLN A 168 -13.02 20.60 -20.92
CA GLN A 168 -13.44 19.70 -22.01
C GLN A 168 -12.26 19.00 -22.71
N SER A 169 -11.12 19.67 -22.84
CA SER A 169 -9.90 19.07 -23.39
C SER A 169 -9.32 18.01 -22.42
N LEU A 170 -9.36 18.29 -21.12
CA LEU A 170 -8.90 17.38 -20.06
C LEU A 170 -9.80 16.14 -19.90
N GLU A 171 -11.13 16.29 -19.91
CA GLU A 171 -12.08 15.17 -19.79
C GLU A 171 -11.93 14.14 -20.92
N ASN A 172 -11.80 14.61 -22.16
CA ASN A 172 -11.60 13.74 -23.32
C ASN A 172 -10.23 13.03 -23.32
N THR A 173 -9.23 13.62 -22.67
CA THR A 173 -7.89 13.04 -22.56
C THR A 173 -7.82 12.02 -21.42
N LEU A 174 -8.42 12.31 -20.26
CA LEU A 174 -8.42 11.41 -19.10
C LEU A 174 -9.20 10.11 -19.35
N SER A 175 -10.19 10.14 -20.25
CA SER A 175 -10.84 8.92 -20.76
C SER A 175 -9.87 7.95 -21.44
N CYS A 176 -8.75 8.43 -22.00
CA CYS A 176 -7.74 7.60 -22.67
C CYS A 176 -6.67 7.03 -21.70
N PHE A 177 -6.54 7.58 -20.49
CA PHE A 177 -5.51 7.21 -19.51
C PHE A 177 -6.02 6.41 -18.31
N SER A 178 -7.23 5.84 -18.39
CA SER A 178 -7.76 4.97 -17.33
C SER A 178 -7.02 3.62 -17.30
N PHE A 179 -6.24 3.40 -16.25
CA PHE A 179 -5.57 2.13 -15.90
C PHE A 179 -6.45 1.16 -15.12
#